data_AF-A0AAW5TMJ5-F1
#
_entry.id   AF-A0AAW5TMJ5-F1
#
_cell.length_a   1.000
_cell.length_b   1.000
_cell.length_c   1.000
_cell.angle_alpha   90.00
_cell.angle_beta   90.00
_cell.angle_gamma   90.00
#
_symmetry.space_group_name_H-M   'P 1'
#
loop_
_entity.id
_entity.type
_entity.pdbx_description
1 polymer ?
#
loop_
_entity_poly.entity_id
_entity_poly.type
_entity_poly.pdbx_seq_one_letter_code
_entity_poly.pdbx_strand_id
1 'polypeptide(L)'
;MFGNNLKGILDKKGMTFSDLQKQLSTYGVKVTNSQLSYYAKGQRHPKNKKIWLDIAQILGVKLQEIILDANYYAVIMDEISEKKIEKNYQTEKSLEQEKLFDELYALIDKNSASELEKVMRYCSLAENFQKLSQEITLNGVTIEVMVGENILKKPNPAIAEQVKVNAALIKLDEFFDKKRELKPKNRVEKDWSKFTK
;
A
#
# COMPACT_ATOMS: atom_id res chain seq x y z
N MET A 1 33.12 -10.58 5.29
CA MET A 1 32.98 -9.11 5.47
C MET A 1 32.36 -8.58 4.20
N PHE A 2 31.28 -7.80 4.28
CA PHE A 2 30.71 -7.19 3.07
C PHE A 2 31.52 -5.96 2.66
N GLY A 3 31.78 -5.82 1.36
CA GLY A 3 32.48 -4.66 0.81
C GLY A 3 31.60 -3.41 0.88
N ASN A 4 32.03 -2.42 1.65
CA ASN A 4 31.42 -1.10 1.66
C ASN A 4 32.48 -0.01 1.83
N ASN A 5 32.13 1.22 1.47
CA ASN A 5 33.03 2.37 1.47
C ASN A 5 32.53 3.50 2.38
N LEU A 6 31.71 3.18 3.38
CA LEU A 6 31.14 4.21 4.26
C LEU A 6 32.23 5.02 4.97
N LYS A 7 33.26 4.35 5.50
CA LYS A 7 34.37 5.02 6.19
C LYS A 7 35.17 5.93 5.24
N GLY A 8 35.48 5.45 4.03
CA GLY A 8 36.19 6.24 3.03
C GLY A 8 35.40 7.48 2.58
N ILE A 9 34.08 7.39 2.47
CA ILE A 9 33.23 8.54 2.13
C ILE A 9 33.19 9.56 3.28
N LEU A 10 33.11 9.10 4.52
CA LEU A 10 33.15 9.97 5.70
C LEU A 10 34.48 10.72 5.80
N ASP A 11 35.60 10.02 5.59
CA ASP A 11 36.94 10.61 5.65
C ASP A 11 37.12 11.66 4.54
N LYS A 12 36.67 11.39 3.31
CA LYS A 12 36.68 12.36 2.20
C LYS A 12 35.86 13.61 2.49
N LYS A 13 34.80 13.50 3.30
CA LYS A 13 33.92 14.61 3.68
C LYS A 13 34.33 15.26 5.00
N GLY A 14 35.41 14.81 5.65
CA GLY A 14 35.83 15.32 6.95
C GLY A 14 34.81 15.09 8.07
N MET A 15 33.97 14.06 7.96
CA MET A 15 32.91 13.74 8.93
C MET A 15 33.29 12.55 9.81
N THR A 16 32.93 12.63 11.09
CA THR A 16 33.03 11.48 12.01
C THR A 16 31.73 10.68 12.04
N PHE A 17 31.77 9.46 12.61
CA PHE A 17 30.54 8.70 12.87
C PHE A 17 29.58 9.45 13.79
N SER A 18 30.11 10.24 14.73
CA SER A 18 29.30 11.07 15.63
C SER A 18 28.53 12.14 14.86
N ASP A 19 29.16 12.76 13.86
CA ASP A 19 28.52 13.76 13.01
C ASP A 19 27.43 13.14 12.14
N LEU A 20 27.72 11.98 11.53
CA LEU A 20 26.72 11.21 10.79
C LEU A 20 25.55 10.78 11.68
N GLN A 21 25.82 10.34 12.92
CA GLN A 21 24.80 9.94 13.88
C GLN A 21 23.86 11.10 14.24
N LYS A 22 24.43 12.29 14.47
CA LYS A 22 23.65 13.51 14.75
C LYS A 22 22.76 13.85 13.57
N GLN A 23 23.31 13.83 12.35
CA GLN A 23 22.54 14.10 11.15
C GLN A 23 21.40 13.08 10.96
N LEU A 24 21.68 11.79 11.07
CA LEU A 24 20.66 10.74 10.99
C LEU A 24 19.55 10.94 12.02
N SER A 25 19.89 11.35 13.24
CA SER A 25 18.92 11.62 14.29
C SER A 25 17.98 12.79 13.95
N THR A 26 18.48 13.83 13.28
CA THR A 26 17.65 14.95 12.76
C THR A 26 16.62 14.48 11.73
N TYR A 27 16.94 13.46 10.93
CA TYR A 27 16.03 12.83 9.97
C TYR A 27 15.14 11.74 10.62
N GLY A 28 15.15 11.61 11.95
CA GLY A 28 14.35 10.63 12.68
C GLY A 28 14.92 9.20 12.67
N VAL A 29 16.15 9.01 12.18
CA VAL A 29 16.80 7.70 12.07
C VAL A 29 17.64 7.43 13.32
N LYS A 30 17.20 6.48 14.14
CA LYS A 30 17.89 6.10 15.39
C LYS A 30 18.97 5.05 15.13
N VAL A 31 20.22 5.48 15.09
CA VAL A 31 21.40 4.61 14.95
C VAL A 31 22.47 5.07 15.95
N THR A 32 23.26 4.15 16.50
CA THR A 32 24.38 4.46 17.42
C THR A 32 25.73 4.49 16.71
N ASN A 33 26.71 5.19 17.28
CA ASN A 33 28.10 5.19 16.76
C ASN A 33 28.69 3.78 16.62
N SER A 34 28.43 2.89 17.58
CA SER A 34 28.89 1.51 17.51
C SER A 34 28.29 0.79 16.30
N GLN A 35 26.99 0.97 16.05
CA GLN A 35 26.32 0.40 14.89
C GLN A 35 26.94 0.91 13.58
N LEU A 36 27.15 2.23 13.44
CA LEU A 36 27.79 2.82 12.25
C LEU A 36 29.20 2.27 12.03
N SER A 37 29.98 2.06 13.09
CA SER A 37 31.30 1.44 13.02
C SER A 37 31.24 0.00 12.52
N TYR A 38 30.30 -0.82 13.03
CA TYR A 38 30.09 -2.18 12.55
C TYR A 38 29.61 -2.22 11.09
N TYR A 39 28.79 -1.26 10.69
CA TYR A 39 28.30 -1.12 9.31
C TYR A 39 29.46 -0.77 8.38
N ALA A 40 30.27 0.24 8.72
CA ALA A 40 31.42 0.65 7.93
C ALA A 40 32.48 -0.46 7.80
N LYS A 41 32.65 -1.29 8.82
CA LYS A 41 33.59 -2.43 8.79
C LYS A 41 33.09 -3.64 8.01
N GLY A 42 31.85 -3.63 7.50
CA GLY A 42 31.37 -4.82 6.79
C GLY A 42 31.01 -5.98 7.74
N GLN A 43 30.87 -5.73 9.04
CA GLN A 43 30.67 -6.74 10.08
C GLN A 43 29.20 -6.96 10.45
N ARG A 44 28.36 -5.95 10.25
CA ARG A 44 26.92 -6.01 10.54
C ARG A 44 26.13 -5.25 9.50
N HIS A 45 24.94 -5.75 9.19
CA HIS A 45 23.97 -5.04 8.38
C HIS A 45 22.90 -4.34 9.26
N PRO A 46 22.40 -3.17 8.85
CA PRO A 46 21.20 -2.60 9.45
C PRO A 46 20.02 -3.55 9.30
N LYS A 47 19.20 -3.70 10.35
CA LYS A 47 17.96 -4.50 10.28
C LYS A 47 16.98 -3.90 9.27
N ASN A 48 16.86 -2.58 9.28
CA ASN A 48 16.11 -1.83 8.27
C ASN A 48 17.09 -1.38 7.17
N LYS A 49 17.03 -2.01 6.00
CA LYS A 49 17.95 -1.73 4.89
C LYS A 49 17.83 -0.29 4.36
N LYS A 50 16.71 0.39 4.62
CA LYS A 50 16.51 1.82 4.30
C LYS A 50 17.55 2.74 4.94
N ILE A 51 18.13 2.34 6.07
CA ILE A 51 19.21 3.11 6.74
C ILE A 51 20.36 3.41 5.77
N TRP A 52 20.65 2.51 4.81
CA TRP A 52 21.68 2.78 3.81
C TRP A 52 21.31 3.89 2.82
N LEU A 53 20.02 4.01 2.47
CA LEU A 53 19.53 5.13 1.67
C LEU A 53 19.59 6.43 2.44
N ASP A 54 19.18 6.41 3.71
CA ASP A 54 19.19 7.62 4.55
C ASP A 54 20.64 8.13 4.73
N ILE A 55 21.60 7.22 4.90
CA ILE A 55 23.04 7.54 4.90
C ILE A 55 23.46 8.10 3.54
N ALA A 56 23.09 7.46 2.43
CA ALA A 56 23.43 7.93 1.08
C ALA A 56 22.89 9.34 0.80
N GLN A 57 21.65 9.62 1.21
CA GLN A 57 20.99 10.90 1.05
C GLN A 57 21.66 11.99 1.88
N ILE A 58 21.95 11.73 3.15
CA ILE A 58 22.64 12.67 4.04
C ILE A 58 24.05 12.99 3.53
N LEU A 59 24.75 11.97 3.05
CA LEU A 59 26.08 12.14 2.48
C LEU A 59 26.03 12.72 1.06
N GLY A 60 24.86 12.77 0.40
CA GLY A 60 24.72 13.27 -0.97
C GLY A 60 25.49 12.42 -1.99
N VAL A 61 25.52 11.11 -1.81
CA VAL A 61 26.22 10.14 -2.68
C VAL A 61 25.25 9.07 -3.15
N LYS A 62 25.58 8.36 -4.24
CA LYS A 62 24.76 7.22 -4.67
C LYS A 62 24.94 6.04 -3.71
N LEU A 63 23.89 5.23 -3.54
CA LEU A 63 23.95 4.03 -2.70
C LEU A 63 25.08 3.06 -3.13
N GLN A 64 25.33 2.96 -4.44
CA GLN A 64 26.40 2.13 -5.03
C GLN A 64 27.81 2.64 -4.70
N GLU A 65 27.96 3.90 -4.31
CA GLU A 65 29.24 4.43 -3.84
C GLU A 65 29.54 3.97 -2.41
N ILE A 66 28.49 3.68 -1.61
CA ILE A 66 28.61 3.15 -0.25
C ILE A 66 28.65 1.63 -0.26
N ILE A 67 27.72 0.98 -0.96
CA ILE A 67 27.57 -0.47 -1.03
C ILE A 67 28.23 -0.97 -2.30
N LEU A 68 29.41 -1.57 -2.16
CA LEU A 68 30.21 -2.09 -3.28
C LEU A 68 29.83 -3.52 -3.66
N ASP A 69 29.21 -4.24 -2.73
CA ASP A 69 28.71 -5.60 -2.95
C ASP A 69 27.43 -5.58 -3.80
N ALA A 70 27.54 -6.08 -5.03
CA ALA A 70 26.42 -6.10 -5.99
C ALA A 70 25.24 -6.96 -5.51
N ASN A 71 25.50 -8.08 -4.82
CA ASN A 71 24.45 -8.96 -4.32
C ASN A 71 23.69 -8.27 -3.19
N TYR A 72 24.41 -7.65 -2.26
CA TYR A 72 23.77 -6.93 -1.16
C TYR A 72 23.03 -5.68 -1.63
N TYR A 73 23.55 -4.97 -2.64
CA TYR A 73 22.85 -3.87 -3.30
C TYR A 73 21.51 -4.34 -3.89
N ALA A 74 21.51 -5.47 -4.61
CA ALA A 74 20.28 -6.03 -5.18
C ALA A 74 19.24 -6.33 -4.09
N VAL A 75 19.65 -6.95 -2.98
CA VAL A 75 18.76 -7.24 -1.84
C VAL A 75 18.18 -5.97 -1.19
N ILE A 76 18.95 -4.88 -1.11
CA ILE A 76 18.44 -3.60 -0.61
C ILE A 76 17.38 -3.04 -1.56
N MET A 77 17.66 -3.06 -2.86
CA MET A 77 16.75 -2.53 -3.89
C MET A 77 15.45 -3.32 -3.98
N ASP A 78 15.51 -4.65 -3.85
CA ASP A 78 14.36 -5.54 -3.89
C ASP A 78 13.39 -5.26 -2.72
N GLU A 79 13.92 -5.18 -1.49
CA GLU A 79 13.14 -4.83 -0.30
C GLU A 79 12.51 -3.42 -0.40
N ILE A 80 13.19 -2.48 -1.09
CA ILE A 80 12.65 -1.15 -1.35
C ILE A 80 11.51 -1.20 -2.37
N SER A 81 11.64 -1.98 -3.45
CA SER A 81 10.59 -2.13 -4.44
C SER A 81 9.33 -2.76 -3.85
N GLU A 82 9.46 -3.83 -3.07
CA GLU A 82 8.33 -4.49 -2.41
C GLU A 82 7.58 -3.52 -1.49
N LYS A 83 8.30 -2.80 -0.61
CA LYS A 83 7.70 -1.80 0.28
C LYS A 83 7.07 -0.62 -0.45
N LYS A 84 7.62 -0.22 -1.60
CA LYS A 84 7.05 0.85 -2.44
C LYS A 84 5.76 0.38 -3.11
N ILE A 85 5.73 -0.85 -3.61
CA ILE A 85 4.55 -1.46 -4.21
C ILE A 85 3.44 -1.61 -3.15
N GLU A 86 3.76 -2.13 -1.97
CA GLU A 86 2.80 -2.24 -0.85
C GLU A 86 2.22 -0.88 -0.44
N LYS A 87 3.06 0.15 -0.33
CA LYS A 87 2.61 1.50 0.04
C LYS A 87 1.74 2.14 -1.04
N ASN A 88 2.13 2.01 -2.31
CA ASN A 88 1.34 2.52 -3.43
C ASN A 88 0.00 1.81 -3.51
N TYR A 89 0.00 0.48 -3.36
CA TYR A 89 -1.22 -0.33 -3.33
C TYR A 89 -2.17 0.10 -2.20
N GLN A 90 -1.66 0.33 -0.99
CA GLN A 90 -2.47 0.83 0.12
C GLN A 90 -3.02 2.24 -0.13
N THR A 91 -2.23 3.11 -0.77
CA THR A 91 -2.63 4.50 -1.07
C THR A 91 -3.67 4.58 -2.18
N GLU A 92 -3.52 3.76 -3.23
CA GLU A 92 -4.49 3.66 -4.32
C GLU A 92 -5.80 3.05 -3.81
N LYS A 93 -5.71 2.00 -2.97
CA LYS A 93 -6.88 1.38 -2.33
C LYS A 93 -7.64 2.37 -1.44
N SER A 94 -6.95 3.17 -0.63
CA SER A 94 -7.63 4.19 0.20
C SER A 94 -8.32 5.26 -0.64
N LEU A 95 -7.70 5.68 -1.75
CA LEU A 95 -8.28 6.67 -2.65
C LEU A 95 -9.53 6.15 -3.40
N GLU A 96 -9.53 4.88 -3.81
CA GLU A 96 -10.72 4.26 -4.43
C GLU A 96 -11.87 4.12 -3.44
N GLN A 97 -11.57 3.76 -2.18
CA GLN A 97 -12.57 3.68 -1.12
C GLN A 97 -13.18 5.05 -0.80
N GLU A 98 -12.36 6.09 -0.74
CA GLU A 98 -12.82 7.47 -0.54
C GLU A 98 -13.72 7.93 -1.69
N LYS A 99 -13.33 7.67 -2.95
CA LYS A 99 -14.14 8.00 -4.12
C LYS A 99 -15.50 7.30 -4.10
N LEU A 100 -15.51 5.99 -3.79
CA LEU A 100 -16.75 5.22 -3.68
C LEU A 100 -17.64 5.77 -2.57
N PHE A 101 -17.06 6.08 -1.41
CA PHE A 101 -17.78 6.68 -0.30
C PHE A 101 -18.41 8.01 -0.72
N ASP A 102 -17.64 8.91 -1.32
CA ASP A 102 -18.11 10.23 -1.75
C ASP A 102 -19.25 10.13 -2.78
N GLU A 103 -19.14 9.19 -3.74
CA GLU A 103 -20.18 8.95 -4.73
C GLU A 103 -21.51 8.56 -4.06
N LEU A 104 -21.48 7.55 -3.19
CA LEU A 104 -22.68 7.02 -2.53
C LEU A 104 -23.22 8.01 -1.49
N TYR A 105 -22.34 8.69 -0.76
CA TYR A 105 -22.69 9.71 0.22
C TYR A 105 -23.40 10.91 -0.43
N ALA A 106 -23.07 11.24 -1.68
CA ALA A 106 -23.73 12.29 -2.44
C ALA A 106 -25.15 11.91 -2.91
N LEU A 107 -25.57 10.64 -2.80
CA LEU A 107 -26.89 10.16 -3.23
C LEU A 107 -27.93 10.13 -2.11
N ILE A 108 -27.50 10.14 -0.85
CA ILE A 108 -28.36 9.90 0.31
C ILE A 108 -28.79 11.17 1.03
N ASP A 109 -29.83 11.04 1.87
CA ASP A 109 -30.14 12.02 2.90
C ASP A 109 -29.19 11.85 4.09
N LYS A 110 -28.36 12.87 4.31
CA LYS A 110 -27.32 12.91 5.36
C LYS A 110 -27.89 12.93 6.77
N ASN A 111 -29.16 13.34 6.92
CA ASN A 111 -29.83 13.36 8.22
C ASN A 111 -30.44 12.00 8.57
N SER A 112 -30.54 11.08 7.60
CA SER A 112 -31.03 9.73 7.83
C SER A 112 -29.89 8.82 8.27
N ALA A 113 -29.85 8.49 9.56
CA ALA A 113 -28.90 7.53 10.12
C ALA A 113 -28.93 6.18 9.38
N SER A 114 -30.11 5.76 8.93
CA SER A 114 -30.28 4.50 8.19
C SER A 114 -29.69 4.53 6.78
N GLU A 115 -29.63 5.69 6.12
CA GLU A 115 -29.02 5.81 4.79
C GLU A 115 -27.50 5.97 4.91
N LEU A 116 -27.03 6.72 5.92
CA LEU A 116 -25.62 6.80 6.25
C LEU A 116 -25.01 5.43 6.51
N GLU A 117 -25.69 4.61 7.31
CA GLU A 117 -25.25 3.25 7.62
C GLU A 117 -25.17 2.37 6.36
N LYS A 118 -26.08 2.52 5.40
CA LYS A 118 -26.03 1.78 4.13
C LYS A 118 -24.79 2.14 3.31
N VAL A 119 -24.38 3.41 3.28
CA VAL A 119 -23.15 3.84 2.60
C VAL A 119 -21.94 3.19 3.25
N MET A 120 -21.84 3.26 4.58
CA MET A 120 -20.73 2.65 5.32
C MET A 120 -20.68 1.13 5.11
N ARG A 121 -21.84 0.46 5.17
CA ARG A 121 -21.96 -0.98 4.94
C ARG A 121 -21.55 -1.37 3.53
N TYR A 122 -21.95 -0.62 2.52
CA TYR A 122 -21.57 -0.86 1.13
C TYR A 122 -20.05 -0.81 0.96
N CYS A 123 -19.41 0.24 1.47
CA CYS A 123 -17.96 0.40 1.40
C CYS A 123 -17.21 -0.74 2.11
N SER A 124 -17.71 -1.16 3.28
CA SER A 124 -17.14 -2.30 4.02
C SER A 124 -17.30 -3.62 3.27
N LEU A 125 -18.45 -3.87 2.65
CA LEU A 125 -18.67 -5.07 1.84
C LEU A 125 -17.78 -5.09 0.58
N ALA A 126 -17.62 -3.95 -0.08
CA ALA A 126 -16.71 -3.81 -1.22
C ALA A 126 -15.25 -4.09 -0.84
N GLU A 127 -14.81 -3.61 0.33
CA GLU A 127 -13.48 -3.93 0.85
C GLU A 127 -13.31 -5.42 1.15
N ASN A 128 -14.31 -6.04 1.77
CA ASN A 128 -14.28 -7.48 2.06
C ASN A 128 -14.24 -8.30 0.78
N PHE A 129 -14.99 -7.90 -0.25
CA PHE A 129 -14.96 -8.54 -1.57
C PHE A 129 -13.54 -8.50 -2.17
N GLN A 130 -12.86 -7.35 -2.12
CA GLN A 130 -11.49 -7.22 -2.59
C GLN A 130 -10.51 -8.11 -1.80
N LYS A 131 -10.62 -8.15 -0.47
CA LYS A 131 -9.77 -9.01 0.38
C LYS A 131 -9.94 -10.49 0.03
N LEU A 132 -11.18 -10.94 -0.16
CA LEU A 132 -11.47 -12.31 -0.58
C LEU A 132 -10.91 -12.61 -1.98
N SER A 133 -11.00 -11.65 -2.91
CA SER A 133 -10.37 -11.78 -4.24
C SER A 133 -8.86 -11.97 -4.16
N GLN A 134 -8.18 -11.21 -3.30
CA GLN A 134 -6.74 -11.34 -3.08
C GLN A 134 -6.39 -12.72 -2.50
N GLU A 135 -7.14 -13.18 -1.50
CA GLU A 135 -6.94 -14.49 -0.89
C GLU A 135 -7.11 -15.62 -1.92
N ILE A 136 -8.11 -15.54 -2.79
CA ILE A 136 -8.32 -16.50 -3.88
C ILE A 136 -7.17 -16.42 -4.90
N THR A 137 -6.67 -15.23 -5.20
CA THR A 137 -5.54 -15.04 -6.12
C THR A 137 -4.26 -15.66 -5.57
N LEU A 138 -4.01 -15.50 -4.27
CA LEU A 138 -2.81 -16.00 -3.59
C LEU A 138 -2.86 -17.52 -3.39
N ASN A 139 -3.99 -18.05 -2.91
CA ASN A 139 -4.11 -19.46 -2.53
C ASN A 139 -4.66 -20.35 -3.65
N GLY A 140 -5.10 -19.75 -4.75
CA GLY A 140 -5.78 -20.44 -5.84
C GLY A 140 -7.23 -20.81 -5.53
N VAL A 141 -7.91 -21.35 -6.54
CA VAL A 141 -9.32 -21.75 -6.46
C VAL A 141 -9.55 -23.05 -5.68
N THR A 142 -8.50 -23.82 -5.45
CA THR A 142 -8.52 -25.11 -4.74
C THR A 142 -7.38 -25.12 -3.74
N ILE A 143 -7.69 -25.52 -2.50
CA ILE A 143 -6.72 -25.65 -1.42
C ILE A 143 -6.47 -27.14 -1.13
N GLU A 144 -5.26 -27.44 -0.68
CA GLU A 144 -4.88 -28.76 -0.21
C GLU A 144 -4.99 -28.81 1.32
N VAL A 145 -5.76 -29.77 1.82
CA VAL A 145 -5.99 -29.97 3.25
C VAL A 145 -5.50 -31.36 3.62
N MET A 146 -4.59 -31.43 4.60
CA MET A 146 -4.12 -32.70 5.15
C MET A 146 -5.21 -33.30 6.05
N VAL A 147 -5.58 -34.54 5.79
CA VAL A 147 -6.54 -35.31 6.58
C VAL A 147 -5.89 -36.64 6.95
N GLY A 148 -5.35 -36.72 8.17
CA GLY A 148 -4.50 -37.84 8.58
C GLY A 148 -3.21 -37.85 7.76
N GLU A 149 -2.92 -38.97 7.10
CA GLU A 149 -1.75 -39.13 6.21
C GLU A 149 -2.03 -38.77 4.74
N ASN A 150 -3.28 -38.44 4.38
CA ASN A 150 -3.68 -38.15 3.01
C ASN A 150 -3.85 -36.64 2.77
N ILE A 151 -3.58 -36.20 1.54
CA ILE A 151 -3.85 -34.83 1.08
C ILE A 151 -5.14 -34.81 0.27
N LEU A 152 -6.11 -34.01 0.72
CA LEU A 152 -7.40 -33.84 0.06
C LEU A 152 -7.51 -32.43 -0.55
N LYS A 153 -7.86 -32.36 -1.84
CA LYS A 153 -8.14 -31.10 -2.53
C LYS A 153 -9.59 -30.68 -2.31
N LYS A 154 -9.80 -29.45 -1.85
CA LYS A 154 -11.15 -28.86 -1.66
C LYS A 154 -11.22 -27.47 -2.27
N PRO A 155 -12.42 -27.01 -2.68
CA PRO A 155 -12.63 -25.63 -3.12
C PRO A 155 -12.18 -24.65 -2.04
N ASN A 156 -11.60 -23.52 -2.46
CA ASN A 156 -11.24 -22.45 -1.54
C ASN A 156 -12.51 -21.88 -0.88
N PRO A 157 -12.65 -21.93 0.46
CA PRO A 157 -13.84 -21.44 1.16
C PRO A 157 -14.10 -19.94 0.92
N ALA A 158 -13.06 -19.16 0.63
CA ALA A 158 -13.19 -17.74 0.29
C ALA A 158 -14.08 -17.50 -0.94
N ILE A 159 -14.19 -18.46 -1.87
CA ILE A 159 -15.07 -18.36 -3.03
C ILE A 159 -16.54 -18.31 -2.61
N ALA A 160 -16.94 -19.20 -1.69
CA ALA A 160 -18.32 -19.25 -1.22
C ALA A 160 -18.70 -17.97 -0.46
N GLU A 161 -17.79 -17.44 0.35
CA GLU A 161 -17.99 -16.16 1.04
C GLU A 161 -18.01 -14.98 0.06
N GLN A 162 -17.16 -14.97 -0.96
CA GLN A 162 -17.15 -13.93 -1.99
C GLN A 162 -18.49 -13.84 -2.73
N VAL A 163 -19.09 -14.99 -3.05
CA VAL A 163 -20.42 -15.05 -3.68
C VAL A 163 -21.50 -14.45 -2.76
N LYS A 164 -21.45 -14.72 -1.44
CA LYS A 164 -22.39 -14.13 -0.47
C LYS A 164 -22.23 -12.62 -0.36
N VAL A 165 -20.99 -12.13 -0.29
CA VAL A 165 -20.69 -10.70 -0.25
C VAL A 165 -21.18 -10.01 -1.52
N ASN A 166 -20.98 -10.63 -2.70
CA ASN A 166 -21.47 -10.11 -3.97
C ASN A 166 -23.01 -9.98 -3.99
N ALA A 167 -23.72 -11.02 -3.54
CA ALA A 167 -25.18 -10.99 -3.45
C ALA A 167 -25.68 -9.87 -2.52
N ALA A 168 -24.98 -9.65 -1.39
CA ALA A 168 -25.29 -8.56 -0.46
C ALA A 168 -25.03 -7.17 -1.08
N LEU A 169 -23.94 -7.02 -1.85
CA LEU A 169 -23.63 -5.79 -2.59
C LEU A 169 -24.70 -5.47 -3.62
N ILE A 170 -25.07 -6.44 -4.48
CA ILE A 170 -26.12 -6.27 -5.51
C ILE A 170 -27.43 -5.79 -4.87
N LYS A 171 -27.86 -6.46 -3.79
CA LYS A 171 -29.09 -6.08 -3.08
C LYS A 171 -29.02 -4.67 -2.47
N LEU A 172 -27.85 -4.25 -2.01
CA LEU A 172 -27.66 -2.91 -1.43
C LEU A 172 -27.55 -1.85 -2.53
N ASP A 173 -27.00 -2.20 -3.70
CA ASP A 173 -26.89 -1.30 -4.86
C ASP A 173 -28.27 -0.94 -5.42
N GLU A 174 -29.26 -1.85 -5.37
CA GLU A 174 -30.66 -1.55 -5.73
C GLU A 174 -31.23 -0.32 -4.99
N PHE A 175 -30.80 -0.07 -3.75
CA PHE A 175 -31.19 1.13 -3.01
C PHE A 175 -30.54 2.39 -3.60
N PHE A 176 -29.26 2.31 -3.96
CA PHE A 176 -28.52 3.43 -4.54
C PHE A 176 -28.96 3.73 -5.97
N ASP A 177 -29.28 2.72 -6.78
CA ASP A 177 -29.82 2.91 -8.13
C ASP A 177 -31.09 3.75 -8.12
N LYS A 178 -32.02 3.46 -7.21
CA LYS A 178 -33.22 4.29 -7.03
C LYS A 178 -32.88 5.73 -6.65
N LYS A 179 -31.85 5.95 -5.82
CA LYS A 179 -31.38 7.31 -5.49
C LYS A 179 -30.74 8.02 -6.70
N ARG A 180 -30.01 7.29 -7.56
CA ARG A 180 -29.44 7.82 -8.81
C ARG A 180 -30.55 8.24 -9.79
N GLU A 181 -31.63 7.47 -9.90
CA GLU A 181 -32.79 7.80 -10.75
C GLU A 181 -33.53 9.06 -10.29
N LEU A 182 -33.62 9.28 -8.97
CA LEU A 182 -34.30 10.43 -8.37
C LEU A 182 -33.48 11.73 -8.45
N LYS A 183 -32.17 11.66 -8.69
CA LYS A 183 -31.36 12.86 -8.90
C LYS A 183 -31.81 13.53 -10.20
N PRO A 184 -32.16 14.83 -10.19
CA PRO A 184 -32.46 15.53 -11.44
C PRO A 184 -31.23 15.42 -12.33
N LYS A 185 -31.40 14.80 -13.51
CA LYS A 185 -30.40 14.90 -14.56
C LYS A 185 -30.30 16.39 -14.86
N ASN A 186 -29.16 17.02 -14.55
CA ASN A 186 -28.81 18.30 -15.13
C ASN A 186 -28.59 18.10 -16.64
N ARG A 187 -29.65 17.78 -17.38
CA ARG A 187 -29.75 18.09 -18.79
C ARG A 187 -29.99 19.59 -18.81
N VAL A 188 -28.91 20.34 -18.96
CA VAL A 188 -29.00 21.62 -19.65
C VAL A 188 -29.42 21.26 -21.08
N GLU A 189 -30.71 21.00 -21.26
CA GLU A 189 -31.32 20.96 -22.57
C GLU A 189 -31.24 22.40 -23.06
N LYS A 190 -30.15 22.71 -23.78
CA LYS A 190 -30.01 23.98 -24.47
C LYS A 190 -31.21 24.07 -25.40
N ASP A 191 -32.16 24.91 -25.04
CA ASP A 191 -33.30 25.26 -25.88
C ASP A 191 -32.77 26.00 -27.12
N TRP A 192 -32.48 25.24 -28.18
CA TRP A 192 -32.01 25.76 -29.46
C TRP A 192 -33.11 26.50 -30.23
N SER A 193 -34.37 26.44 -29.76
CA SER A 193 -35.51 27.16 -30.34
C SER A 193 -35.37 28.68 -30.27
N LYS A 194 -34.41 29.19 -29.49
CA LYS A 194 -34.07 30.61 -29.41
C LYS A 194 -33.11 31.08 -30.51
N PHE A 195 -32.52 30.16 -31.28
CA PHE A 195 -31.53 30.48 -32.33
C PHE A 195 -32.07 30.33 -33.75
N THR A 196 -33.32 29.91 -33.93
CA THR A 196 -34.00 29.91 -35.24
C THR A 196 -35.04 31.02 -35.26
N LYS A 197 -34.65 32.18 -35.81
CA LYS A 197 -35.53 33.22 -36.33
C LYS A 197 -35.24 33.38 -37.82
#